data_AF-A0A3B9X2M9-F1
#
_entry.id   AF-A0A3B9X2M9-F1
#
_cell.length_a   1.000
_cell.length_b   1.000
_cell.length_c   1.000
_cell.angle_alpha   90.00
_cell.angle_beta   90.00
_cell.angle_gamma   90.00
#
_symmetry.space_group_name_H-M   'P 1'
#
loop_
_entity.id
_entity.type
_entity.pdbx_description
1 polymer ?
#
loop_
_entity_poly.entity_id
_entity_poly.type
_entity_poly.pdbx_seq_one_letter_code
_entity_poly.pdbx_strand_id
1 'polypeptide(L)'
;MDIATLGGLIGAFGLIIWSMMSGGGGLEAYTNVAGLAIVLGGSIMVVLLRSSLEEFVNAIMVGGKAFGKGLEKPDTLISQLVEFAAVARKDGMIALEGQEINNRFMDKAVGMLVDGVEEDVITKTLTQDIESMRLRHKQGAAVFSSWGEVAPAMGMIGTL
;
A
#
# COMPACT_ATOMS: atom_id res chain seq x y z
N MET A 1 6.63 -8.68 -1.55
CA MET A 1 7.41 -7.47 -1.30
C MET A 1 8.46 -7.35 -2.38
N ASP A 2 8.63 -6.17 -2.93
CA ASP A 2 9.70 -5.91 -3.89
C ASP A 2 11.05 -5.91 -3.15
N ILE A 3 12.02 -6.65 -3.67
CA ILE A 3 13.39 -6.70 -3.14
C ILE A 3 13.99 -5.29 -3.16
N ALA A 4 13.62 -4.46 -4.13
CA ALA A 4 14.07 -3.08 -4.21
C ALA A 4 13.56 -2.21 -3.04
N THR A 5 12.32 -2.40 -2.60
CA THR A 5 11.76 -1.65 -1.46
C THR A 5 12.48 -1.99 -0.16
N LEU A 6 12.68 -3.29 0.12
CA LEU A 6 13.38 -3.72 1.33
C LEU A 6 14.88 -3.38 1.27
N GLY A 7 15.53 -3.66 0.15
CA GLY A 7 16.94 -3.39 -0.06
C GLY A 7 17.27 -1.90 -0.01
N GLY A 8 16.41 -1.05 -0.59
CA GLY A 8 16.53 0.40 -0.53
C GLY A 8 16.38 0.93 0.90
N LEU A 9 15.39 0.43 1.66
CA LEU A 9 15.19 0.83 3.05
C LEU A 9 16.38 0.44 3.94
N ILE A 10 16.80 -0.83 3.88
CA ILE A 10 17.93 -1.33 4.67
C ILE A 10 19.23 -0.63 4.25
N GLY A 11 19.45 -0.44 2.95
CA GLY A 11 20.62 0.26 2.41
C GLY A 11 20.70 1.71 2.89
N ALA A 12 19.59 2.45 2.88
CA ALA A 12 19.54 3.83 3.36
C ALA A 12 19.89 3.92 4.85
N PHE A 13 19.22 3.15 5.70
CA PHE A 13 19.52 3.13 7.14
C PHE A 13 20.93 2.64 7.44
N GLY A 14 21.40 1.62 6.71
CA GLY A 14 22.74 1.06 6.87
C GLY A 14 23.83 2.08 6.57
N LEU A 15 23.71 2.84 5.49
CA LEU A 15 24.67 3.90 5.14
C LEU A 15 24.66 5.05 6.17
N ILE A 16 23.48 5.45 6.65
CA ILE A 16 23.35 6.48 7.69
C ILE A 16 24.04 6.02 8.98
N ILE A 17 23.73 4.82 9.47
CA ILE A 17 24.31 4.29 10.71
C ILE A 17 25.82 4.10 10.57
N TRP A 18 26.28 3.55 9.44
CA TRP A 18 27.71 3.39 9.16
C TRP A 18 28.44 4.75 9.21
N SER A 19 27.85 5.79 8.60
CA SER A 19 28.39 7.15 8.67
C SER A 19 28.48 7.66 10.11
N MET A 20 27.42 7.51 10.91
CA MET A 20 27.38 7.94 12.32
C MET A 20 28.45 7.24 13.17
N MET A 21 28.66 5.93 12.95
CA MET A 21 29.67 5.15 13.67
C MET A 21 31.10 5.47 13.22
N SER A 22 31.30 5.75 11.93
CA SER A 22 32.63 6.11 11.38
C SER A 22 33.11 7.50 11.80
N GLY A 23 32.20 8.40 12.19
CA GLY A 23 32.48 9.80 12.56
C GLY A 23 33.08 10.01 13.96
N GLY A 24 33.40 8.96 14.71
CA GLY A 24 34.13 9.04 15.99
C GLY A 24 33.33 9.46 17.24
N GLY A 25 32.13 10.05 17.09
CA GLY A 25 31.28 10.49 18.21
C GLY A 25 30.38 9.43 18.85
N GLY A 26 30.29 8.23 18.26
CA GLY A 26 29.34 7.20 18.69
C GLY A 26 27.87 7.55 18.39
N LEU A 27 26.96 6.58 18.59
CA LEU A 27 25.52 6.78 18.35
C LEU A 27 24.89 7.79 19.32
N GLU A 28 25.44 7.89 20.53
CA GLU A 28 24.92 8.75 21.61
C GLU A 28 25.00 10.24 21.27
N ALA A 29 26.00 10.64 20.47
CA ALA A 29 26.14 12.03 19.99
C ALA A 29 25.00 12.48 19.07
N TYR A 30 24.22 11.55 18.52
CA TYR A 30 23.12 11.85 17.59
C TYR A 30 21.74 11.62 18.21
N THR A 31 21.67 11.16 19.47
CA THR A 31 20.40 10.89 20.15
C THR A 31 20.02 12.03 21.08
N ASN A 32 18.97 12.77 20.72
CA ASN A 32 18.34 13.77 21.59
C ASN A 32 16.85 13.42 21.75
N VAL A 33 16.47 12.98 22.96
CA VAL A 33 15.10 12.55 23.27
C VAL A 33 14.09 13.67 23.07
N ALA A 34 14.41 14.90 23.46
CA ALA A 34 13.53 16.05 23.29
C ALA A 34 13.38 16.43 21.81
N GLY A 35 14.49 16.44 21.06
CA GLY A 35 14.47 16.68 19.61
C GLY A 35 13.65 15.62 18.86
N LEU A 36 13.82 14.34 19.21
CA LEU A 36 13.02 13.24 18.65
C LEU A 36 11.53 13.38 18.97
N ALA A 37 11.18 13.81 20.20
CA ALA A 37 9.79 14.05 20.57
C ALA A 37 9.15 15.19 19.77
N ILE A 38 9.89 16.28 19.51
CA ILE A 38 9.43 17.40 18.68
C ILE A 38 9.24 16.95 17.23
N VAL A 39 10.23 16.26 16.65
CA VAL A 39 10.18 15.85 15.25
C VAL A 39 9.15 14.76 15.04
N LEU A 40 9.23 13.63 15.74
CA LEU A 40 8.33 12.49 15.55
C LEU A 40 6.94 12.79 16.12
N GLY A 41 6.87 13.17 17.39
CA GLY A 41 5.60 13.44 18.05
C GLY A 41 4.89 14.66 17.46
N GLY A 42 5.60 15.77 17.29
CA GLY A 42 5.03 17.00 16.74
C GLY A 42 4.58 16.83 15.28
N SER A 43 5.36 16.16 14.43
CA SER A 43 4.92 15.92 13.04
C SER A 43 3.70 15.02 12.94
N ILE A 44 3.61 13.97 13.76
CA ILE A 44 2.42 13.09 13.82
C ILE A 44 1.19 13.90 14.25
N MET A 45 1.31 14.77 15.27
CA MET A 45 0.20 15.60 15.72
C MET A 45 -0.25 16.62 14.66
N VAL A 46 0.68 17.20 13.91
CA VAL A 46 0.36 18.11 12.78
C VAL A 46 -0.29 17.35 11.62
N VAL A 47 0.15 16.13 11.33
CA VAL A 47 -0.48 15.28 10.31
C VAL A 47 -1.90 14.87 10.74
N LEU A 48 -2.11 14.56 12.03
CA LEU A 48 -3.44 14.33 12.62
C LEU A 48 -4.31 15.58 12.65
N LEU A 49 -3.72 16.78 12.72
CA LEU A 49 -4.48 18.03 12.56
C LEU A 49 -4.95 18.23 11.11
N ARG A 50 -4.15 17.77 10.13
CA ARG A 50 -4.43 17.89 8.69
C ARG A 50 -5.34 16.79 8.14
N SER A 51 -5.53 15.68 8.86
CA SER A 51 -6.28 14.51 8.41
C SER A 51 -7.26 14.03 9.48
N SER A 52 -8.33 13.35 9.07
CA SER A 52 -9.20 12.67 10.02
C SER A 52 -8.50 11.46 10.64
N LEU A 53 -8.92 11.05 11.84
CA LEU A 53 -8.37 9.86 12.50
C LEU A 53 -8.52 8.60 11.63
N GLU A 54 -9.64 8.50 10.92
CA GLU A 54 -9.91 7.39 9.99
C GLU A 54 -8.91 7.38 8.82
N GLU A 55 -8.63 8.53 8.20
CA GLU A 55 -7.64 8.64 7.12
C GLU A 55 -6.23 8.29 7.60
N PHE A 56 -5.85 8.72 8.81
CA PHE A 56 -4.54 8.41 9.38
C PHE A 56 -4.35 6.91 9.62
N VAL A 57 -5.35 6.25 10.22
CA VAL A 57 -5.31 4.79 10.45
C VAL A 57 -5.32 4.03 9.12
N ASN A 58 -6.13 4.46 8.17
CA ASN A 58 -6.15 3.90 6.81
C ASN A 58 -4.79 4.07 6.11
N ALA A 59 -4.13 5.21 6.26
CA ALA A 59 -2.80 5.44 5.71
C ALA A 59 -1.79 4.44 6.25
N ILE A 60 -1.77 4.19 7.57
CA ILE A 60 -0.88 3.18 8.16
C ILE A 60 -1.12 1.79 7.55
N MET A 61 -2.38 1.37 7.41
CA MET A 61 -2.72 0.08 6.79
C MET A 61 -2.31 0.01 5.31
N VAL A 62 -2.52 1.08 4.55
CA VAL A 62 -2.10 1.18 3.14
C VAL A 62 -0.59 1.15 3.02
N GLY A 63 0.13 1.88 3.87
CA GLY A 63 1.60 1.88 3.93
C GLY A 63 2.15 0.49 4.24
N GLY A 64 1.50 -0.25 5.15
CA GLY A 64 1.84 -1.65 5.43
C GLY A 64 1.78 -2.57 4.20
N LYS A 65 0.89 -2.29 3.24
CA LYS A 65 0.82 -3.06 1.99
C LYS A 65 2.05 -2.91 1.12
N ALA A 66 2.80 -1.82 1.23
CA ALA A 66 4.08 -1.65 0.51
C ALA A 66 5.11 -2.73 0.92
N PHE A 67 5.02 -3.22 2.14
CA PHE A 67 5.87 -4.30 2.67
C PHE A 67 5.21 -5.69 2.56
N GLY A 68 3.99 -5.77 2.03
CA GLY A 68 3.20 -7.00 1.94
C GLY A 68 3.60 -7.94 0.79
N LYS A 69 2.78 -8.98 0.57
CA LYS A 69 2.97 -9.95 -0.53
C LYS A 69 3.01 -9.22 -1.88
N GLY A 70 3.84 -9.73 -2.80
CA GLY A 70 3.98 -9.14 -4.14
C GLY A 70 2.70 -9.24 -4.95
N LEU A 71 2.55 -8.35 -5.95
CA LEU A 71 1.47 -8.41 -6.93
C LEU A 71 1.52 -9.75 -7.68
N GLU A 72 0.35 -10.29 -8.00
CA GLU A 72 0.25 -11.43 -8.93
C GLU A 72 0.80 -11.02 -10.30
N LYS A 73 1.47 -11.96 -10.97
CA LYS A 73 2.08 -11.66 -12.26
C LYS A 73 0.99 -11.51 -13.33
N PRO A 74 1.07 -10.50 -14.21
CA PRO A 74 0.11 -10.35 -15.30
C PRO A 74 -0.01 -11.61 -16.16
N ASP A 75 1.11 -12.27 -16.46
CA ASP A 75 1.14 -13.49 -17.28
C ASP A 75 0.32 -14.63 -16.67
N THR A 76 0.39 -14.79 -15.34
CA THR A 76 -0.38 -15.82 -14.62
C THR A 76 -1.87 -15.51 -14.64
N LEU A 77 -2.24 -14.24 -14.51
CA LEU A 77 -3.63 -13.79 -14.59
C LEU A 77 -4.22 -13.96 -15.98
N ILE A 78 -3.46 -13.62 -17.03
CA ILE A 78 -3.88 -13.80 -18.42
C ILE A 78 -4.12 -15.28 -18.72
N SER A 79 -3.20 -16.14 -18.28
CA SER A 79 -3.32 -17.59 -18.49
C SER A 79 -4.58 -18.15 -17.81
N GLN A 80 -4.86 -17.74 -16.57
CA GLN A 80 -6.08 -18.11 -15.83
C GLN A 80 -7.36 -17.61 -16.53
N LEU A 81 -7.38 -16.37 -17.02
CA LEU A 81 -8.53 -15.83 -17.74
C LEU A 81 -8.81 -16.58 -19.04
N VAL A 82 -7.77 -16.99 -19.78
CA VAL A 82 -7.91 -17.81 -21.00
C VAL A 82 -8.47 -19.19 -20.68
N GLU A 83 -8.02 -19.81 -19.59
CA GLU A 83 -8.55 -21.09 -19.11
C GLU A 83 -10.03 -20.99 -18.74
N PHE A 84 -10.42 -19.95 -17.99
CA PHE A 84 -11.82 -19.70 -17.65
C PHE A 84 -12.67 -19.44 -18.89
N ALA A 85 -12.17 -18.68 -19.88
CA ALA A 85 -12.88 -18.47 -21.13
C ALA A 85 -13.09 -19.80 -21.91
N ALA A 86 -12.12 -20.72 -21.87
CA ALA A 86 -12.24 -22.02 -22.50
C ALA A 86 -13.29 -22.91 -21.80
N VAL A 87 -13.28 -22.94 -20.45
CA VAL A 87 -14.28 -23.66 -19.65
C VAL A 87 -15.67 -23.08 -19.89
N ALA A 88 -15.84 -21.76 -19.81
CA ALA A 88 -17.12 -21.10 -20.03
C ALA A 88 -17.69 -21.37 -21.43
N ARG A 89 -16.82 -21.44 -22.45
CA ARG A 89 -17.25 -21.73 -23.83
C ARG A 89 -17.68 -23.17 -24.04
N LYS A 90 -17.03 -24.12 -23.36
CA LYS A 90 -17.28 -25.56 -23.53
C LYS A 90 -18.44 -26.05 -22.66
N ASP A 91 -18.43 -25.67 -21.39
CA ASP A 91 -19.27 -26.23 -20.34
C ASP A 91 -20.27 -25.21 -19.77
N GLY A 92 -20.22 -23.94 -20.24
CA GLY A 92 -21.11 -22.85 -19.82
C GLY A 92 -20.59 -22.08 -18.60
N MET A 93 -21.25 -20.96 -18.26
CA MET A 93 -20.77 -20.05 -17.21
C MET A 93 -20.81 -20.66 -15.81
N ILE A 94 -21.80 -21.53 -15.54
CA ILE A 94 -21.97 -22.21 -14.25
C ILE A 94 -20.78 -23.13 -13.93
N ALA A 95 -20.10 -23.65 -14.95
CA ALA A 95 -18.92 -24.51 -14.76
C ALA A 95 -17.74 -23.77 -14.09
N LEU A 96 -17.77 -22.43 -14.03
CA LEU A 96 -16.77 -21.62 -13.35
C LEU A 96 -16.89 -21.65 -11.83
N GLU A 97 -18.04 -22.01 -11.26
CA GLU A 97 -18.24 -22.09 -9.80
C GLU A 97 -17.33 -23.16 -9.14
N GLY A 98 -16.96 -24.20 -9.91
CA GLY A 98 -16.06 -25.26 -9.46
C GLY A 98 -14.56 -24.92 -9.53
N GLN A 99 -14.20 -23.73 -10.00
CA GLN A 99 -12.80 -23.33 -10.17
C GLN A 99 -12.26 -22.66 -8.89
N GLU A 100 -11.06 -23.04 -8.47
CA GLU A 100 -10.43 -22.44 -7.29
C GLU A 100 -9.79 -21.09 -7.65
N ILE A 101 -10.42 -19.99 -7.23
CA ILE A 101 -9.96 -18.63 -7.53
C ILE A 101 -9.32 -18.00 -6.28
N ASN A 102 -8.00 -17.86 -6.31
CA ASN A 102 -7.24 -17.25 -5.20
C ASN A 102 -7.39 -15.72 -5.14
N ASN A 103 -7.59 -15.07 -6.29
CA ASN A 103 -7.71 -13.63 -6.37
C ASN A 103 -9.15 -13.19 -6.06
N ARG A 104 -9.34 -12.57 -4.89
CA ARG A 104 -10.65 -12.08 -4.43
C ARG A 104 -11.39 -11.15 -5.40
N PHE A 105 -10.68 -10.36 -6.19
CA PHE A 105 -11.31 -9.47 -7.18
C PHE A 105 -11.85 -10.27 -8.37
N MET A 106 -11.09 -11.25 -8.83
CA MET A 106 -11.50 -12.16 -9.89
C MET A 106 -12.62 -13.10 -9.44
N ASP A 107 -12.55 -13.61 -8.22
CA ASP A 107 -13.58 -14.46 -7.59
C ASP A 107 -14.94 -13.74 -7.55
N LYS A 108 -14.94 -12.48 -7.09
CA LYS A 108 -16.15 -11.63 -7.11
C LYS A 108 -16.70 -11.46 -8.53
N ALA A 109 -15.84 -11.23 -9.52
CA ALA A 109 -16.26 -11.05 -10.91
C ALA A 109 -16.89 -12.33 -11.49
N VAL A 110 -16.26 -13.49 -11.24
CA VAL A 110 -16.78 -14.79 -11.67
C VAL A 110 -18.09 -15.12 -10.97
N GLY A 111 -18.21 -14.84 -9.67
CA GLY A 111 -19.48 -15.01 -8.94
C GLY A 111 -20.63 -14.22 -9.56
N MET A 112 -20.42 -12.93 -9.86
CA MET A 112 -21.45 -12.11 -10.53
C MET A 112 -21.81 -12.64 -11.93
N LEU A 113 -20.85 -13.23 -12.65
CA LEU A 113 -21.11 -13.85 -13.95
C LEU A 113 -21.91 -15.15 -13.83
N VAL A 114 -21.62 -15.98 -12.83
CA VAL A 114 -22.38 -17.21 -12.52
C VAL A 114 -23.82 -16.88 -12.10
N ASP A 115 -23.99 -15.80 -11.33
CA ASP A 115 -25.30 -15.28 -10.90
C ASP A 115 -26.13 -14.67 -12.05
N GLY A 116 -25.55 -14.57 -13.25
CA GLY A 116 -26.24 -14.06 -14.45
C GLY A 116 -26.47 -12.55 -14.45
N VAL A 117 -25.63 -11.79 -13.73
CA VAL A 117 -25.67 -10.32 -13.74
C VAL A 117 -25.30 -9.80 -15.13
N GLU A 118 -25.96 -8.73 -15.59
CA GLU A 118 -25.67 -8.12 -16.88
C GLU A 118 -24.23 -7.56 -16.95
N GLU A 119 -23.59 -7.70 -18.11
CA GLU A 119 -22.19 -7.31 -18.34
C GLU A 119 -21.89 -5.84 -17.98
N ASP A 120 -22.81 -4.92 -18.31
CA ASP A 120 -22.66 -3.50 -18.00
C ASP A 120 -22.63 -3.24 -16.49
N VAL A 121 -23.49 -3.94 -15.74
CA VAL A 121 -23.55 -3.84 -14.27
C VAL A 121 -22.29 -4.42 -13.64
N ILE A 122 -21.78 -5.54 -14.14
CA ILE A 122 -20.52 -6.14 -13.68
C ILE A 122 -19.37 -5.16 -13.93
N THR A 123 -19.23 -4.66 -15.16
CA THR A 123 -18.16 -3.75 -15.56
C THR A 123 -18.17 -2.48 -14.73
N LYS A 124 -19.36 -1.89 -14.53
CA LYS A 124 -19.54 -0.70 -13.70
C LYS A 124 -19.16 -0.96 -12.25
N THR A 125 -19.60 -2.08 -11.68
CA THR A 125 -19.30 -2.45 -10.28
C THR A 125 -17.80 -2.64 -10.07
N LEU A 126 -17.15 -3.40 -10.93
CA LEU A 126 -15.71 -3.67 -10.85
C LEU A 126 -14.88 -2.40 -11.06
N THR A 127 -15.31 -1.51 -11.96
CA THR A 127 -14.66 -0.21 -12.18
C THR A 127 -14.81 0.68 -10.96
N GLN A 128 -15.99 0.74 -10.34
CA GLN A 128 -16.21 1.47 -9.09
C GLN A 128 -15.36 0.94 -7.93
N ASP A 129 -15.17 -0.38 -7.84
CA ASP A 129 -14.29 -0.98 -6.85
C ASP A 129 -12.82 -0.57 -7.07
N ILE A 130 -12.35 -0.58 -8.31
CA ILE A 130 -11.00 -0.14 -8.69
C ILE A 130 -10.80 1.33 -8.33
N GLU A 131 -11.75 2.20 -8.70
CA GLU A 131 -11.67 3.64 -8.40
C GLU A 131 -11.70 3.91 -6.89
N SER A 132 -12.58 3.22 -6.16
CA SER A 132 -12.63 3.32 -4.69
C SER A 132 -11.34 2.85 -4.04
N MET A 133 -10.75 1.77 -4.57
CA MET A 133 -9.44 1.27 -4.13
C MET A 133 -8.33 2.28 -4.43
N ARG A 134 -8.31 2.88 -5.62
CA ARG A 134 -7.35 3.91 -6.02
C ARG A 134 -7.45 5.14 -5.13
N LEU A 135 -8.66 5.60 -4.82
CA LEU A 135 -8.90 6.73 -3.93
C LEU A 135 -8.36 6.47 -2.52
N ARG A 136 -8.64 5.30 -1.94
CA ARG A 136 -8.10 4.91 -0.63
C ARG A 136 -6.57 4.89 -0.61
N HIS A 137 -5.93 4.34 -1.65
CA HIS A 137 -4.46 4.33 -1.73
C HIS A 137 -3.89 5.73 -1.94
N LYS A 138 -4.54 6.57 -2.75
CA LYS A 138 -4.14 7.97 -2.98
C LYS A 138 -4.22 8.80 -1.70
N GLN A 139 -5.30 8.67 -0.94
CA GLN A 139 -5.47 9.33 0.36
C GLN A 139 -4.40 8.85 1.35
N GLY A 140 -4.19 7.53 1.46
CA GLY A 140 -3.14 6.98 2.32
C GLY A 140 -1.74 7.50 1.96
N ALA A 141 -1.41 7.55 0.67
CA ALA A 141 -0.14 8.11 0.20
C ALA A 141 -0.01 9.62 0.49
N ALA A 142 -1.10 10.38 0.38
CA ALA A 142 -1.10 11.82 0.67
C ALA A 142 -0.77 12.12 2.15
N VAL A 143 -1.20 11.27 3.09
CA VAL A 143 -0.84 11.38 4.51
C VAL A 143 0.68 11.22 4.69
N PHE A 144 1.30 10.21 4.08
CA PHE A 144 2.76 10.03 4.14
C PHE A 144 3.52 11.16 3.44
N SER A 145 3.01 11.66 2.31
CA SER A 145 3.59 12.84 1.65
C SER A 145 3.56 14.07 2.56
N SER A 146 2.43 14.31 3.22
CA SER A 146 2.29 15.41 4.19
C SER A 146 3.23 15.23 5.38
N TRP A 147 3.44 14.00 5.84
CA TRP A 147 4.41 13.73 6.90
C TRP A 147 5.84 14.03 6.45
N GLY A 148 6.20 13.66 5.22
CA GLY A 148 7.50 13.97 4.61
C GLY A 148 7.76 15.48 4.46
N GLU A 149 6.73 16.29 4.28
CA GLU A 149 6.84 17.76 4.26
C GLU A 149 6.97 18.36 5.67
N VAL A 150 6.21 17.83 6.64
CA VAL A 150 6.13 18.37 8.00
C VAL A 150 7.33 17.98 8.85
N ALA A 151 7.83 16.75 8.74
CA ALA A 151 8.92 16.25 9.58
C ALA A 151 10.21 17.11 9.48
N PRO A 152 10.68 17.51 8.28
CA PRO A 152 11.83 18.42 8.17
C PRO A 152 11.56 19.81 8.78
N ALA A 153 10.35 20.35 8.61
CA ALA A 153 9.97 21.63 9.21
C ALA A 153 9.98 21.58 10.75
N MET A 154 9.46 20.50 11.33
CA MET A 154 9.56 20.25 12.78
C MET A 154 11.01 20.08 13.23
N GLY A 155 11.86 19.48 12.39
CA GLY A 155 13.31 19.40 12.60
C GLY A 155 13.95 20.78 12.73
N MET A 156 13.64 21.69 11.80
CA MET A 156 14.11 23.07 11.88
C MET A 156 13.61 23.79 13.15
N ILE A 157 12.35 23.59 13.54
CA ILE A 157 11.83 24.14 14.82
C ILE A 157 12.61 23.59 16.02
N GLY A 158 12.93 22.29 16.03
CA GLY A 158 13.70 21.68 17.11
C GLY A 158 15.18 22.11 17.17
N THR A 159 15.69 22.83 16.17
CA THR A 159 17.04 23.43 16.20
C THR A 159 17.08 24.82 16.84
N LEU A 160 15.92 25.45 17.06
CA LEU A 160 15.77 26.75 17.73
C LEU A 160 15.62 26.56 19.25
#